data_AF-A0AAU3VEV9-F1
#
_entry.id   AF-A0AAU3VEV9-F1
#
_cell.length_a   1.000
_cell.length_b   1.000
_cell.length_c   1.000
_cell.angle_alpha   90.00
_cell.angle_beta   90.00
_cell.angle_gamma   90.00
#
_symmetry.space_group_name_H-M   'P 1'
#
loop_
_entity.id
_entity.type
_entity.pdbx_description
1 polymer ?
#
loop_
_entity_poly.entity_id
_entity_poly.type
_entity_poly.pdbx_seq_one_letter_code
_entity_poly.pdbx_strand_id
1 'polypeptide(L)'
;MDVAVAVILLLFASFVALGVVAAVKTARAVKRGVERTSIEARRVVEDTGLKARRYSRPGPAGKLAELRLALRTSVTSTEAALEGQAAVDPSLSEAVALLARLSSHARELDAELRLLEREPDRSRIAARIGELQERTRRITHSADSLRWAAQDRARRFADDDLAALGRDIDLEAGALRHWAPSALPEPEPEPRTQPGMRRERMPEPGAGQPPKAL
;
A
#
# COMPACT_ATOMS: atom_id res chain seq x y z
N MET A 1 38.72 -0.16 -23.37
CA MET A 1 37.90 -0.99 -22.46
C MET A 1 36.63 -0.25 -22.01
N ASP A 2 36.52 1.04 -22.30
CA ASP A 2 35.40 1.91 -21.87
C ASP A 2 34.11 1.69 -22.67
N VAL A 3 34.22 1.41 -23.98
CA VAL A 3 33.05 1.21 -24.84
C VAL A 3 32.28 -0.06 -24.46
N ALA A 4 32.97 -1.14 -24.10
CA ALA A 4 32.32 -2.39 -23.68
C ALA A 4 31.55 -2.23 -22.37
N VAL A 5 32.11 -1.50 -21.40
CA VAL A 5 31.45 -1.19 -20.12
C VAL A 5 30.24 -0.29 -20.34
N ALA A 6 30.35 0.72 -21.21
CA ALA A 6 29.24 1.60 -21.56
C ALA A 6 28.06 0.84 -22.20
N VAL A 7 28.34 -0.12 -23.10
CA VAL A 7 27.29 -0.94 -23.73
C VAL A 7 26.60 -1.84 -22.71
N ILE A 8 27.34 -2.44 -21.77
CA ILE A 8 26.77 -3.30 -20.73
C ILE A 8 25.87 -2.49 -19.79
N LEU A 9 26.31 -1.28 -19.38
CA LEU A 9 25.51 -0.40 -18.55
C LEU A 9 24.22 0.05 -19.25
N LEU A 10 24.30 0.34 -20.55
CA LEU A 10 23.13 0.74 -21.34
C LEU A 10 22.12 -0.41 -21.47
N LEU A 11 22.60 -1.64 -21.68
CA LEU A 11 21.75 -2.82 -21.71
C LEU A 11 21.11 -3.10 -20.34
N PHE A 12 21.89 -2.99 -19.25
CA PHE A 12 21.37 -3.17 -17.89
C PHE A 12 20.30 -2.11 -17.56
N ALA A 13 20.57 -0.84 -17.83
CA ALA A 13 19.62 0.24 -17.65
C ALA A 13 18.35 0.03 -18.48
N SER A 14 18.48 -0.47 -19.71
CA SER A 14 17.32 -0.81 -20.55
C SER A 14 16.48 -1.94 -19.95
N PHE A 15 17.12 -2.98 -19.39
CA PHE A 15 16.44 -4.10 -18.74
C PHE A 15 15.72 -3.66 -17.47
N VAL A 16 16.35 -2.80 -16.67
CA VAL A 16 15.74 -2.22 -15.46
C VAL A 16 14.54 -1.35 -15.85
N ALA A 17 14.66 -0.48 -16.86
CA ALA A 17 13.56 0.34 -17.35
C ALA A 17 12.38 -0.50 -17.87
N LEU A 18 12.66 -1.58 -18.62
CA LEU A 18 11.65 -2.52 -19.09
C LEU A 18 10.99 -3.30 -17.94
N GLY A 19 11.76 -3.71 -16.93
CA GLY A 19 11.26 -4.38 -15.74
C GLY A 19 10.32 -3.50 -14.91
N VAL A 20 10.67 -2.22 -14.73
CA VAL A 20 9.84 -1.23 -14.04
C VAL A 20 8.53 -0.98 -14.80
N VAL A 21 8.56 -0.85 -16.13
CA VAL A 21 7.35 -0.66 -16.96
C VAL A 21 6.43 -1.88 -16.88
N ALA A 22 6.98 -3.10 -16.85
CA ALA A 22 6.20 -4.32 -16.69
C ALA A 22 5.55 -4.41 -15.29
N ALA A 23 6.30 -4.09 -14.23
CA ALA A 23 5.81 -4.08 -12.86
C ALA A 23 4.71 -3.02 -12.63
N VAL A 24 4.84 -1.84 -13.24
CA VAL A 24 3.82 -0.79 -13.13
C VAL A 24 2.56 -1.15 -13.94
N LYS A 25 2.69 -1.81 -15.10
CA LYS A 25 1.53 -2.23 -15.90
C LYS A 25 0.70 -3.32 -15.22
N THR A 26 1.32 -4.26 -14.51
CA THR A 26 0.59 -5.27 -13.72
C THR A 26 -0.10 -4.63 -12.50
N ALA A 27 0.56 -3.69 -11.82
CA ALA A 27 -0.05 -2.95 -10.71
C ALA A 27 -1.22 -2.05 -11.16
N ARG A 28 -1.15 -1.44 -12.35
CA ARG A 28 -2.17 -0.50 -12.85
C ARG A 28 -3.42 -1.19 -13.41
N ALA A 29 -3.31 -2.44 -13.86
CA ALA A 29 -4.46 -3.27 -14.22
C ALA A 29 -5.25 -3.73 -12.98
N VAL A 30 -4.57 -3.95 -11.85
CA VAL A 30 -5.21 -4.30 -10.57
C VAL A 30 -5.80 -3.07 -9.87
N LYS A 31 -5.15 -1.89 -9.94
CA LYS A 31 -5.65 -0.66 -9.29
C LYS A 31 -6.91 -0.06 -9.92
N ARG A 32 -7.19 -0.26 -11.22
CA ARG A 32 -8.43 0.27 -11.84
C ARG A 32 -9.69 -0.56 -11.60
N GLY A 33 -9.57 -1.77 -11.05
CA GLY A 33 -10.70 -2.68 -10.81
C GLY A 33 -11.36 -2.58 -9.44
N VAL A 34 -10.76 -1.89 -8.47
CA VAL A 34 -11.15 -2.05 -7.05
C VAL A 34 -11.61 -0.75 -6.37
N GLU A 35 -11.29 0.42 -6.92
CA GLU A 35 -11.68 1.72 -6.32
C GLU A 35 -13.14 2.15 -6.55
N ARG A 36 -13.95 1.39 -7.29
CA ARG A 36 -15.36 1.72 -7.55
C ARG A 36 -16.41 0.86 -6.84
N THR A 37 -16.04 -0.14 -6.06
CA THR A 37 -17.04 -1.07 -5.48
C THR A 37 -16.74 -1.48 -4.05
N SER A 38 -16.60 -0.52 -3.14
CA SER A 38 -16.51 -0.85 -1.71
C SER A 38 -17.30 0.05 -0.76
N ILE A 39 -17.96 1.11 -1.24
CA ILE A 39 -18.74 2.00 -0.34
C ILE A 39 -20.26 2.07 -0.66
N GLU A 40 -20.75 1.63 -1.82
CA GLU A 40 -22.19 1.70 -2.14
C GLU A 40 -23.02 0.42 -1.84
N ALA A 41 -22.40 -0.71 -1.46
CA ALA A 41 -23.13 -1.96 -1.30
C ALA A 41 -23.66 -2.23 0.12
N ARG A 42 -23.78 -1.20 0.98
CA ARG A 42 -24.19 -1.36 2.39
C ARG A 42 -25.62 -0.92 2.73
N ARG A 43 -26.46 -0.50 1.77
CA ARG A 43 -27.85 -0.07 2.06
C ARG A 43 -28.96 -0.53 1.11
N VAL A 44 -28.75 -1.55 0.26
CA VAL A 44 -29.83 -2.13 -0.58
C VAL A 44 -29.81 -3.67 -0.61
N VAL A 45 -29.27 -4.32 0.43
CA VAL A 45 -29.29 -5.79 0.53
C VAL A 45 -29.82 -6.27 1.89
N GLU A 46 -30.72 -5.50 2.50
CA GLU A 46 -31.40 -6.01 3.70
C GLU A 46 -32.77 -6.64 3.45
N ASP A 47 -33.48 -6.41 2.34
CA ASP A 47 -34.81 -7.05 2.20
C ASP A 47 -35.21 -7.62 0.84
N THR A 48 -34.36 -7.57 -0.19
CA THR A 48 -34.72 -8.08 -1.53
C THR A 48 -33.72 -9.06 -2.15
N GLY A 49 -32.48 -9.14 -1.64
CA GLY A 49 -31.46 -10.07 -2.12
C GLY A 49 -31.63 -11.53 -1.67
N LEU A 50 -32.30 -11.77 -0.53
CA LEU A 50 -32.43 -13.11 0.05
C LEU A 50 -33.45 -14.02 -0.68
N LYS A 51 -34.27 -13.48 -1.59
CA LYS A 51 -35.26 -14.27 -2.37
C LYS A 51 -34.85 -14.58 -3.80
N ALA A 52 -33.99 -13.78 -4.44
CA ALA A 52 -33.72 -13.94 -5.86
C ALA A 52 -32.59 -14.95 -6.19
N ARG A 53 -31.68 -15.25 -5.26
CA ARG A 53 -30.51 -16.13 -5.54
C ARG A 53 -30.70 -17.61 -5.20
N ARG A 54 -31.87 -18.00 -4.67
CA ARG A 54 -32.22 -19.41 -4.33
C ARG A 54 -32.44 -20.34 -5.53
N TYR A 55 -32.29 -19.87 -6.76
CA TYR A 55 -32.77 -20.58 -7.96
C TYR A 55 -31.70 -21.25 -8.83
N SER A 56 -30.42 -21.31 -8.44
CA SER A 56 -29.46 -22.16 -9.17
C SER A 56 -29.61 -23.66 -8.84
N ARG A 57 -30.13 -24.00 -7.65
CA ARG A 57 -30.67 -25.32 -7.22
C ARG A 57 -31.56 -25.11 -5.98
N PRO A 58 -32.89 -24.97 -6.09
CA PRO A 58 -33.73 -24.78 -4.92
C PRO A 58 -33.69 -26.02 -4.01
N GLY A 59 -33.16 -25.86 -2.78
CA GLY A 59 -33.19 -26.91 -1.76
C GLY A 59 -31.95 -26.98 -0.86
N PRO A 60 -31.95 -27.88 0.15
CA PRO A 60 -30.84 -28.04 1.10
C PRO A 60 -29.48 -28.33 0.43
N ALA A 61 -29.47 -29.04 -0.70
CA ALA A 61 -28.25 -29.34 -1.46
C ALA A 61 -27.63 -28.08 -2.13
N GLY A 62 -28.45 -27.13 -2.58
CA GLY A 62 -27.96 -25.86 -3.15
C GLY A 62 -27.24 -25.01 -2.11
N LYS A 63 -27.75 -24.99 -0.86
CA LYS A 63 -27.09 -24.32 0.26
C LYS A 63 -25.73 -24.93 0.58
N LEU A 64 -25.58 -26.26 0.53
CA LEU A 64 -24.28 -26.91 0.72
C LEU A 64 -23.28 -26.49 -0.38
N ALA A 65 -23.69 -26.49 -1.64
CA ALA A 65 -22.85 -26.05 -2.74
C ALA A 65 -22.41 -24.58 -2.59
N GLU A 66 -23.29 -23.71 -2.09
CA GLU A 66 -22.97 -22.31 -1.78
C GLU A 66 -21.93 -22.19 -0.66
N LEU A 67 -22.10 -22.92 0.45
CA LEU A 67 -21.12 -22.93 1.55
C LEU A 67 -19.75 -23.40 1.06
N ARG A 68 -19.70 -24.45 0.23
CA ARG A 68 -18.45 -24.95 -0.36
C ARG A 68 -17.78 -23.92 -1.25
N LEU A 69 -18.55 -23.24 -2.10
CA LEU A 69 -18.02 -22.17 -2.95
C LEU A 69 -17.48 -21.00 -2.11
N ALA A 70 -18.21 -20.57 -1.08
CA ALA A 70 -17.78 -19.51 -0.19
C ALA A 70 -16.48 -19.86 0.54
N LEU A 71 -16.39 -21.07 1.08
CA LEU A 71 -15.21 -21.57 1.79
C LEU A 71 -13.98 -21.60 0.88
N ARG A 72 -14.11 -22.20 -0.32
CA ARG A 72 -13.02 -22.28 -1.29
C ARG A 72 -12.58 -20.90 -1.78
N THR A 73 -13.54 -20.04 -2.11
CA THR A 73 -13.24 -18.68 -2.60
C THR A 73 -12.50 -17.86 -1.56
N SER A 74 -12.96 -17.91 -0.30
CA SER A 74 -12.32 -17.18 0.80
C SER A 74 -10.87 -17.64 0.99
N VAL A 75 -10.63 -18.95 1.14
CA VAL A 75 -9.28 -19.51 1.34
C VAL A 75 -8.35 -19.18 0.17
N THR A 76 -8.75 -19.49 -1.07
CA THR A 76 -7.89 -19.22 -2.24
C THR A 76 -7.63 -17.73 -2.45
N SER A 77 -8.60 -16.86 -2.13
CA SER A 77 -8.37 -15.41 -2.20
C SER A 77 -7.37 -14.91 -1.15
N THR A 78 -7.33 -15.55 0.02
CA THR A 78 -6.37 -15.23 1.09
C THR A 78 -4.99 -15.79 0.77
N GLU A 79 -4.90 -17.00 0.22
CA GLU A 79 -3.65 -17.58 -0.30
C GLU A 79 -3.02 -16.64 -1.33
N ALA A 80 -3.79 -16.23 -2.35
CA ALA A 80 -3.30 -15.32 -3.38
C ALA A 80 -2.85 -13.95 -2.82
N ALA A 81 -3.52 -13.43 -1.78
CA ALA A 81 -3.14 -12.19 -1.13
C ALA A 81 -1.82 -12.30 -0.36
N LEU A 82 -1.54 -13.46 0.25
CA LEU A 82 -0.30 -13.68 1.01
C LEU A 82 0.87 -14.07 0.10
N GLU A 83 0.67 -14.92 -0.90
CA GLU A 83 1.74 -15.38 -1.81
C GLU A 83 2.40 -14.22 -2.55
N GLY A 84 1.62 -13.25 -3.03
CA GLY A 84 2.16 -12.08 -3.72
C GLY A 84 3.00 -11.14 -2.84
N GLN A 85 2.95 -11.31 -1.52
CA GLN A 85 3.57 -10.42 -0.54
C GLN A 85 4.71 -11.10 0.23
N ALA A 86 4.56 -12.38 0.53
CA ALA A 86 5.49 -13.14 1.38
C ALA A 86 6.91 -13.22 0.79
N ALA A 87 7.06 -13.10 -0.53
CA ALA A 87 8.37 -13.05 -1.19
C ALA A 87 9.16 -11.77 -0.90
N VAL A 88 8.46 -10.67 -0.58
CA VAL A 88 9.05 -9.33 -0.38
C VAL A 88 9.10 -8.98 1.11
N ASP A 89 8.15 -9.48 1.91
CA ASP A 89 8.03 -9.16 3.33
C ASP A 89 8.07 -10.41 4.24
N PRO A 90 9.22 -10.71 4.88
CA PRO A 90 9.37 -11.83 5.80
C PRO A 90 8.44 -11.77 7.03
N SER A 91 7.93 -10.59 7.39
CA SER A 91 7.03 -10.42 8.54
C SER A 91 5.68 -11.12 8.35
N LEU A 92 5.32 -11.51 7.12
CA LEU A 92 4.10 -12.26 6.82
C LEU A 92 4.21 -13.77 7.04
N SER A 93 5.38 -14.28 7.42
CA SER A 93 5.61 -15.71 7.67
C SER A 93 4.62 -16.32 8.67
N GLU A 94 4.31 -15.60 9.76
CA GLU A 94 3.32 -16.06 10.75
C GLU A 94 1.90 -16.10 10.16
N ALA A 95 1.52 -15.09 9.37
CA ALA A 95 0.22 -15.07 8.71
C ALA A 95 0.05 -16.23 7.72
N VAL A 96 1.12 -16.60 7.01
CA VAL A 96 1.16 -17.79 6.13
C VAL A 96 0.99 -19.08 6.94
N ALA A 97 1.68 -19.21 8.07
CA ALA A 97 1.53 -20.38 8.95
C ALA A 97 0.10 -20.50 9.51
N LEU A 98 -0.51 -19.39 9.92
CA LEU A 98 -1.90 -19.35 10.36
C LEU A 98 -2.88 -19.75 9.25
N LEU A 99 -2.66 -19.25 8.02
CA LEU A 99 -3.49 -19.64 6.87
C LEU A 99 -3.35 -21.14 6.57
N ALA A 100 -2.15 -21.72 6.66
CA ALA A 100 -1.96 -23.15 6.43
C ALA A 100 -2.79 -24.00 7.42
N ARG A 101 -2.79 -23.63 8.70
CA ARG A 101 -3.62 -24.28 9.74
C ARG A 101 -5.11 -24.10 9.45
N LEU A 102 -5.54 -22.88 9.12
CA LEU A 102 -6.93 -22.58 8.76
C LEU A 102 -7.38 -23.38 7.53
N SER A 103 -6.52 -23.53 6.53
CA SER A 103 -6.78 -24.26 5.29
C SER A 103 -6.88 -25.77 5.50
N SER A 104 -6.24 -26.32 6.55
CA SER A 104 -6.51 -27.69 6.99
C SER A 104 -7.96 -27.84 7.44
N HIS A 105 -8.42 -26.97 8.35
CA HIS A 105 -9.79 -26.99 8.84
C HIS A 105 -10.83 -26.69 7.75
N ALA A 106 -10.49 -25.84 6.78
CA ALA A 106 -11.34 -25.59 5.63
C ALA A 106 -11.50 -26.84 4.74
N ARG A 107 -10.42 -27.60 4.51
CA ARG A 107 -10.49 -28.85 3.74
C ARG A 107 -11.28 -29.94 4.46
N GLU A 108 -11.12 -30.06 5.78
CA GLU A 108 -11.93 -30.96 6.62
C GLU A 108 -13.42 -30.62 6.51
N LEU A 109 -13.77 -29.33 6.61
CA LEU A 109 -15.14 -28.87 6.47
C LEU A 109 -15.70 -29.05 5.05
N ASP A 110 -14.90 -28.80 3.99
CA ASP A 110 -15.35 -29.07 2.61
C ASP A 110 -15.62 -30.56 2.38
N ALA A 111 -14.82 -31.45 2.96
CA ALA A 111 -15.04 -32.89 2.90
C ALA A 111 -16.37 -33.28 3.58
N GLU A 112 -16.66 -32.71 4.76
CA GLU A 112 -17.93 -32.92 5.46
C GLU A 112 -19.13 -32.40 4.63
N LEU A 113 -19.02 -31.18 4.08
CA LEU A 113 -20.03 -30.60 3.20
C LEU A 113 -20.27 -31.46 1.95
N ARG A 114 -19.21 -32.00 1.35
CA ARG A 114 -19.27 -32.86 0.16
C ARG A 114 -19.90 -34.21 0.46
N LEU A 115 -19.69 -34.77 1.66
CA LEU A 115 -20.35 -36.00 2.08
C LEU A 115 -21.85 -35.77 2.23
N LEU A 116 -22.24 -34.66 2.88
CA LEU A 116 -23.64 -34.31 3.10
C LEU A 116 -24.38 -33.91 1.81
N GLU A 117 -23.67 -33.39 0.80
CA GLU A 117 -24.25 -33.10 -0.51
C GLU A 117 -24.76 -34.37 -1.24
N ARG A 118 -24.14 -35.52 -0.95
CA ARG A 118 -24.51 -36.83 -1.51
C ARG A 118 -25.64 -37.52 -0.74
N GLU A 119 -26.05 -36.99 0.40
CA GLU A 119 -27.11 -37.57 1.25
C GLU A 119 -28.48 -37.44 0.55
N PRO A 120 -29.18 -38.58 0.27
CA PRO A 120 -30.52 -38.55 -0.28
C PRO A 120 -31.56 -37.99 0.70
N ASP A 121 -31.41 -38.20 2.01
CA ASP A 121 -32.35 -37.74 3.02
C ASP A 121 -32.21 -36.23 3.30
N ARG A 122 -33.16 -35.45 2.77
CA ARG A 122 -33.18 -33.98 2.91
C ARG A 122 -33.41 -33.51 4.35
N SER A 123 -34.03 -34.33 5.20
CA SER A 123 -34.26 -34.00 6.60
C SER A 123 -32.95 -34.01 7.40
N ARG A 124 -32.06 -34.97 7.11
CA ARG A 124 -30.70 -35.03 7.67
C ARG A 124 -29.86 -33.82 7.30
N ILE A 125 -29.95 -33.38 6.04
CA ILE A 125 -29.26 -32.16 5.59
C ILE A 125 -29.79 -30.95 6.36
N ALA A 126 -31.11 -30.81 6.47
CA ALA A 126 -31.74 -29.69 7.16
C ALA A 126 -31.38 -29.62 8.66
N ALA A 127 -31.20 -30.76 9.32
CA ALA A 127 -30.81 -30.81 10.73
C ALA A 127 -29.39 -30.30 11.01
N ARG A 128 -28.45 -30.45 10.06
CA ARG A 128 -27.03 -30.08 10.22
C ARG A 128 -26.63 -28.77 9.55
N ILE A 129 -27.48 -28.22 8.68
CA ILE A 129 -27.11 -27.07 7.83
C ILE A 129 -26.74 -25.82 8.65
N GLY A 130 -27.42 -25.57 9.78
CA GLY A 130 -27.14 -24.40 10.63
C GLY A 130 -25.75 -24.45 11.26
N GLU A 131 -25.37 -25.63 11.78
CA GLU A 131 -24.04 -25.87 12.36
C GLU A 131 -22.93 -25.69 11.31
N LEU A 132 -23.11 -26.26 10.12
CA LEU A 132 -22.16 -26.15 9.01
C LEU A 132 -22.02 -24.71 8.51
N GLN A 133 -23.11 -23.96 8.49
CA GLN A 133 -23.09 -22.54 8.14
C GLN A 133 -22.30 -21.72 9.17
N GLU A 134 -22.46 -21.98 10.47
CA GLU A 134 -21.70 -21.33 11.52
C GLU A 134 -20.19 -21.60 11.40
N ARG A 135 -19.83 -22.87 11.24
CA ARG A 135 -18.43 -23.29 11.06
C ARG A 135 -17.81 -22.67 9.80
N THR A 136 -18.56 -22.64 8.70
CA THR A 136 -18.12 -21.98 7.46
C THR A 136 -17.87 -20.49 7.70
N ARG A 137 -18.81 -19.79 8.35
CA ARG A 137 -18.70 -18.35 8.61
C ARG A 137 -17.49 -18.02 9.48
N ARG A 138 -17.19 -18.83 10.50
CA ARG A 138 -16.01 -18.64 11.35
C ARG A 138 -14.72 -18.74 10.54
N ILE A 139 -14.60 -19.75 9.68
CA ILE A 139 -13.42 -19.93 8.82
C ILE A 139 -13.31 -18.78 7.81
N THR A 140 -14.38 -18.43 7.10
CA THR A 140 -14.35 -17.36 6.10
C THR A 140 -14.05 -16.01 6.75
N HIS A 141 -14.57 -15.74 7.95
CA HIS A 141 -14.26 -14.52 8.69
C HIS A 141 -12.78 -14.44 9.06
N SER A 142 -12.20 -15.51 9.60
CA SER A 142 -10.76 -15.56 9.90
C SER A 142 -9.89 -15.39 8.64
N ALA A 143 -10.28 -16.03 7.53
CA ALA A 143 -9.58 -15.89 6.26
C ALA A 143 -9.69 -14.45 5.70
N ASP A 144 -10.85 -13.81 5.83
CA ASP A 144 -11.04 -12.42 5.44
C ASP A 144 -10.22 -11.45 6.31
N SER A 145 -10.10 -11.70 7.61
CA SER A 145 -9.23 -10.92 8.51
C SER A 145 -7.76 -11.02 8.10
N LEU A 146 -7.27 -12.23 7.80
CA LEU A 146 -5.90 -12.43 7.30
C LEU A 146 -5.68 -11.70 5.96
N ARG A 147 -6.64 -11.80 5.04
CA ARG A 147 -6.56 -11.12 3.74
C ARG A 147 -6.52 -9.61 3.89
N TRP A 148 -7.35 -9.04 4.77
CA TRP A 148 -7.36 -7.61 5.03
C TRP A 148 -6.04 -7.14 5.65
N ALA A 149 -5.52 -7.87 6.63
CA ALA A 149 -4.22 -7.56 7.23
C ALA A 149 -3.07 -7.61 6.21
N ALA A 150 -3.05 -8.61 5.32
CA ALA A 150 -2.07 -8.72 4.25
C ALA A 150 -2.15 -7.54 3.28
N GLN A 151 -3.35 -7.18 2.82
CA GLN A 151 -3.57 -6.05 1.92
C GLN A 151 -3.20 -4.70 2.55
N ASP A 152 -3.48 -4.54 3.85
CA ASP A 152 -3.12 -3.32 4.58
C ASP A 152 -1.59 -3.22 4.73
N ARG A 153 -0.92 -4.34 5.03
CA ARG A 153 0.54 -4.40 5.06
C ARG A 153 1.17 -4.06 3.71
N ALA A 154 0.58 -4.58 2.61
CA ALA A 154 0.99 -4.27 1.24
C ALA A 154 1.05 -2.77 0.97
N ARG A 155 -0.03 -2.08 1.37
CA ARG A 155 -0.19 -0.65 1.16
C ARG A 155 0.86 0.12 1.95
N ARG A 156 1.01 -0.17 3.24
CA ARG A 156 2.01 0.50 4.07
C ARG A 156 3.43 0.28 3.57
N PHE A 157 3.78 -0.95 3.17
CA PHE A 157 5.10 -1.22 2.59
C PHE A 157 5.37 -0.38 1.33
N ALA A 158 4.39 -0.28 0.43
CA ALA A 158 4.50 0.55 -0.76
C ALA A 158 4.57 2.05 -0.46
N ASP A 159 3.83 2.52 0.56
CA ASP A 159 3.86 3.92 0.99
C ASP A 159 5.21 4.27 1.65
N ASP A 160 5.77 3.37 2.46
CA ASP A 160 7.08 3.52 3.10
C ASP A 160 8.22 3.56 2.05
N ASP A 161 8.16 2.67 1.05
CA ASP A 161 9.10 2.62 -0.07
C ASP A 161 9.03 3.89 -0.92
N LEU A 162 7.82 4.36 -1.23
CA LEU A 162 7.62 5.62 -1.95
C LEU A 162 8.14 6.83 -1.15
N ALA A 163 7.95 6.84 0.16
CA ALA A 163 8.47 7.89 1.02
C ALA A 163 9.99 7.88 1.11
N ALA A 164 10.62 6.69 1.11
CA ALA A 164 12.07 6.55 1.03
C ALA A 164 12.61 7.08 -0.30
N LEU A 165 12.01 6.65 -1.42
CA LEU A 165 12.37 7.14 -2.75
C LEU A 165 12.23 8.68 -2.85
N GLY A 166 11.19 9.25 -2.26
CA GLY A 166 11.02 10.71 -2.21
C GLY A 166 12.20 11.42 -1.53
N ARG A 167 12.66 10.89 -0.38
CA ARG A 167 13.82 11.44 0.33
C ARG A 167 15.10 11.34 -0.49
N ASP A 168 15.32 10.20 -1.16
CA ASP A 168 16.50 10.00 -2.02
C ASP A 168 16.49 10.99 -3.19
N ILE A 169 15.34 11.16 -3.84
CA ILE A 169 15.15 12.14 -4.91
C ILE A 169 15.41 13.58 -4.40
N ASP A 170 14.93 13.93 -3.22
CA ASP A 170 15.15 15.27 -2.65
C ASP A 170 16.64 15.53 -2.35
N LEU A 171 17.35 14.52 -1.85
CA LEU A 171 18.80 14.57 -1.64
C LEU A 171 19.56 14.74 -2.96
N GLU A 172 19.23 13.94 -3.97
CA GLU A 172 19.86 14.02 -5.30
C GLU A 172 19.54 15.36 -5.99
N ALA A 173 18.30 15.81 -5.95
CA ALA A 173 17.90 17.09 -6.52
C ALA A 173 18.57 18.28 -5.80
N GLY A 174 18.76 18.18 -4.48
CA GLY A 174 19.54 19.12 -3.69
C GLY A 174 21.00 19.19 -4.14
N ALA A 175 21.64 18.04 -4.34
CA ALA A 175 23.00 17.94 -4.84
C ALA A 175 23.14 18.57 -6.24
N LEU A 176 22.20 18.31 -7.15
CA LEU A 176 22.20 18.91 -8.49
C LEU A 176 22.04 20.43 -8.46
N ARG A 177 21.24 20.98 -7.54
CA ARG A 177 21.09 22.44 -7.36
C ARG A 177 22.33 23.09 -6.76
N HIS A 178 23.02 22.41 -5.83
CA HIS A 178 24.23 22.93 -5.21
C HIS A 178 25.43 22.99 -6.18
N TRP A 179 25.41 22.18 -7.24
CA TRP A 179 26.39 22.27 -8.34
C TRP A 179 26.13 23.42 -9.33
N ALA A 180 24.95 24.07 -9.30
CA ALA A 180 24.77 25.30 -10.06
C ALA A 180 25.79 26.32 -9.51
N PRO A 181 26.75 26.82 -10.33
CA PRO A 181 27.75 27.76 -9.83
C PRO A 181 27.01 28.91 -9.16
N SER A 182 27.21 29.08 -7.85
CA SER A 182 26.79 30.29 -7.15
C SER A 182 27.21 31.44 -8.04
N ALA A 183 26.24 32.25 -8.49
CA ALA A 183 26.52 33.43 -9.29
C ALA A 183 27.74 34.12 -8.68
N LEU A 184 28.72 34.42 -9.54
CA LEU A 184 30.03 34.98 -9.18
C LEU A 184 29.90 35.98 -8.03
N PRO A 185 30.89 36.07 -7.10
CA PRO A 185 30.90 37.12 -6.10
C PRO A 185 30.60 38.44 -6.80
N GLU A 186 29.52 39.11 -6.39
CA GLU A 186 29.25 40.47 -6.85
C GLU A 186 30.55 41.27 -6.66
N PRO A 187 31.02 42.00 -7.69
CA PRO A 187 32.21 42.82 -7.52
C PRO A 187 31.96 43.77 -6.36
N GLU A 188 32.87 43.74 -5.37
CA GLU A 188 32.87 44.67 -4.24
C GLU A 188 32.63 46.09 -4.76
N PRO A 189 31.76 46.89 -4.13
CA PRO A 189 31.59 48.27 -4.53
C PRO A 189 32.92 49.01 -4.31
N GLU A 190 33.55 49.41 -5.42
CA GLU A 190 34.78 50.19 -5.40
C GLU A 190 34.66 51.41 -4.46
N PRO A 191 35.72 51.76 -3.71
CA PRO A 191 35.70 52.90 -2.83
C PRO A 191 35.60 54.18 -3.67
N ARG A 192 34.39 54.78 -3.68
CA ARG A 192 34.17 56.12 -4.24
C ARG A 192 35.13 57.12 -3.58
N THR A 193 36.15 57.51 -4.33
CA THR A 193 37.04 58.63 -4.00
C THR A 193 36.19 59.89 -3.99
N GLN A 194 35.95 60.48 -2.82
CA GLN A 194 35.26 61.76 -2.69
C GLN A 194 36.21 62.90 -3.06
N PRO A 195 35.89 63.75 -4.07
CA PRO A 195 36.59 65.01 -4.27
C PRO A 195 35.84 66.13 -3.54
N GLY A 196 36.55 66.83 -2.64
CA GLY A 196 36.19 68.21 -2.29
C GLY A 196 36.11 68.52 -0.80
N MET A 197 37.26 68.79 -0.19
CA MET A 197 37.31 69.72 0.94
C MET A 197 36.76 71.08 0.51
N ARG A 198 35.74 71.59 1.19
CA ARG A 198 35.61 73.03 1.45
C ARG A 198 35.62 73.25 2.95
N ARG A 199 36.77 73.69 3.45
CA ARG A 199 36.95 74.25 4.79
C ARG A 199 36.11 75.52 4.93
N GLU A 200 35.29 75.59 5.96
CA GLU A 200 34.89 76.84 6.63
C GLU A 200 34.29 76.47 7.99
N ARG A 201 35.08 76.46 9.07
CA ARG A 201 35.50 77.55 9.99
C ARG A 201 34.64 77.51 11.27
N MET A 202 35.26 77.07 12.37
CA MET A 202 34.76 77.14 13.76
C MET A 202 34.94 78.58 14.30
N PRO A 203 34.16 79.01 15.31
CA PRO A 203 34.56 78.87 16.73
C PRO A 203 33.38 78.41 17.63
N GLU A 204 33.50 77.40 18.52
CA GLU A 204 34.00 77.41 19.92
C GLU A 204 33.31 78.43 20.86
N PRO A 205 33.24 78.20 22.19
CA PRO A 205 32.85 77.01 22.96
C PRO A 205 31.95 77.36 24.18
N GLY A 206 31.36 76.38 24.87
CA GLY A 206 30.76 76.69 26.19
C GLY A 206 30.05 75.55 26.92
N ALA A 207 30.81 74.94 27.83
CA ALA A 207 30.45 74.59 29.22
C ALA A 207 29.29 73.61 29.52
N GLY A 208 29.62 72.51 30.23
CA GLY A 208 28.63 71.78 31.04
C GLY A 208 28.85 70.29 31.29
N GLN A 209 30.04 69.92 31.79
CA GLN A 209 30.37 68.70 32.57
C GLN A 209 29.39 68.53 33.78
N PRO A 210 29.25 67.38 34.50
CA PRO A 210 29.31 65.94 34.16
C PRO A 210 28.28 65.05 34.97
N PRO A 211 28.53 63.80 35.46
CA PRO A 211 27.65 62.64 35.22
C PRO A 211 27.14 61.97 36.53
N LYS A 212 26.75 60.68 36.42
CA LYS A 212 26.52 59.65 37.48
C LYS A 212 25.11 59.63 38.09
N ALA A 213 24.55 58.50 38.56
CA ALA A 213 24.82 57.07 38.51
C ALA A 213 23.63 56.38 39.23
N LEU A 214 23.55 55.04 39.09
CA LEU A 214 22.67 54.05 39.78
C LEU A 214 21.27 53.86 39.20
#